data_AF-C1EF67-F1
#
_entry.id   AF-C1EF67-F1
#
_cell.length_a   1.000
_cell.length_b   1.000
_cell.length_c   1.000
_cell.angle_alpha   90.00
_cell.angle_beta   90.00
_cell.angle_gamma   90.00
#
_symmetry.space_group_name_H-M   'P 1'
#
loop_
_entity.id
_entity.type
_entity.pdbx_description
1 polymer ?
#
loop_
_entity_poly.entity_id
_entity_poly.type
_entity_poly.pdbx_seq_one_letter_code
_entity_poly.pdbx_strand_id
1 'polypeptide(L)'
;MYNGAVRTMKAKYTIDEGDVEVIRPAVYLREKALRDFSYDAGLPVINENCPACFEAPKERNHIKKLLAREESVFPSLYSSMRNALTPLF
;
A
#
# COMPACT_ATOMS: atom_id res chain seq x y z
N MET A 1 4.40 -11.91 -7.41
CA MET A 1 3.11 -12.17 -8.13
C MET A 1 3.01 -13.63 -8.57
N TYR A 2 3.64 -14.55 -7.82
CA TYR A 2 3.85 -15.94 -8.22
C TYR A 2 2.99 -16.94 -7.44
N ASN A 3 2.26 -16.48 -6.42
CA ASN A 3 1.48 -17.35 -5.53
C ASN A 3 0.00 -17.46 -5.93
N GLY A 4 -0.36 -17.02 -7.14
CA GLY A 4 -1.73 -17.10 -7.68
C GLY A 4 -2.81 -16.29 -6.93
N ALA A 5 -2.46 -15.62 -5.84
CA ALA A 5 -3.38 -14.85 -5.01
C ALA A 5 -2.96 -13.39 -4.92
N VAL A 6 -3.87 -12.49 -5.29
CA VAL A 6 -3.76 -11.06 -4.99
C VAL A 6 -4.63 -10.79 -3.78
N ARG A 7 -4.03 -10.90 -2.59
CA ARG A 7 -4.72 -10.57 -1.34
C ARG A 7 -4.63 -9.07 -1.10
N THR A 8 -5.77 -8.46 -0.82
CA THR A 8 -5.89 -7.06 -0.47
C THR A 8 -6.84 -6.94 0.72
N MET A 9 -6.48 -6.13 1.71
CA MET A 9 -7.31 -5.92 2.89
C MET A 9 -8.37 -4.86 2.58
N LYS A 10 -9.61 -5.12 3.01
CA LYS A 10 -10.73 -4.18 2.88
C LYS A 10 -10.39 -2.83 3.52
N ALA A 11 -11.01 -1.76 3.01
CA ALA A 11 -10.83 -0.41 3.55
C ALA A 11 -11.30 -0.27 5.00
N LYS A 12 -12.33 -1.06 5.36
CA LYS A 12 -12.88 -1.21 6.71
C LYS A 12 -13.18 -2.70 6.94
N TYR A 13 -12.74 -3.24 8.07
CA TYR A 13 -13.06 -4.60 8.50
C TYR A 13 -12.97 -4.72 10.02
N THR A 14 -13.76 -5.62 10.59
CA THR A 14 -13.64 -6.02 12.01
C THR A 14 -12.62 -7.14 12.12
N ILE A 15 -11.78 -7.12 13.15
CA ILE A 15 -10.85 -8.22 13.40
C ILE A 15 -11.61 -9.48 13.83
N ASP A 16 -10.97 -10.65 13.71
CA ASP A 16 -11.61 -11.94 13.99
C ASP A 16 -12.12 -12.05 15.44
N GLU A 17 -11.46 -11.37 16.38
CA GLU A 17 -11.87 -11.28 17.80
C GLU A 17 -13.12 -10.41 18.02
N GLY A 18 -13.51 -9.60 17.04
CA GLY A 18 -14.78 -8.86 17.03
C GLY A 18 -14.82 -7.57 17.84
N ASP A 19 -13.75 -7.25 18.57
CA ASP A 19 -13.66 -6.12 19.51
C ASP A 19 -13.08 -4.84 18.89
N VAL A 20 -12.33 -4.95 17.78
CA VAL A 20 -11.71 -3.81 17.08
C VAL A 20 -12.16 -3.69 15.62
N GLU A 21 -12.55 -2.49 15.23
CA GLU A 21 -12.78 -2.11 13.84
C GLU A 21 -11.55 -1.39 13.27
N VAL A 22 -10.96 -1.97 12.22
CA VAL A 22 -9.83 -1.38 11.52
C VAL A 22 -10.34 -0.57 10.33
N ILE A 23 -10.04 0.73 10.34
CA ILE A 23 -10.26 1.62 9.19
C ILE A 23 -8.93 2.00 8.56
N ARG A 24 -8.90 2.11 7.23
CA ARG A 24 -7.72 2.51 6.45
C ARG A 24 -8.01 3.79 5.66
N PRO A 25 -7.98 4.98 6.30
CA PRO A 25 -8.38 6.25 5.65
C PRO A 25 -7.54 6.58 4.42
N ALA A 26 -6.25 6.22 4.46
CA ALA A 26 -5.29 6.48 3.40
C ALA A 26 -5.23 5.38 2.32
N VAL A 27 -6.19 4.44 2.25
CA VAL A 27 -6.12 3.28 1.33
C VAL A 27 -6.01 3.65 -0.15
N TYR A 28 -6.53 4.81 -0.54
CA TYR A 28 -6.48 5.32 -1.92
C TYR A 28 -5.39 6.37 -2.15
N LEU A 29 -4.65 6.76 -1.11
CA LEU A 29 -3.57 7.71 -1.25
C LEU A 29 -2.33 7.03 -1.83
N ARG A 30 -1.65 7.72 -2.74
CA ARG A 30 -0.36 7.29 -3.29
C ARG A 30 0.72 7.52 -2.24
N GLU A 31 1.72 6.64 -2.19
CA GLU A 31 2.87 6.77 -1.28
C GLU A 31 3.64 8.08 -1.49
N LYS A 32 3.73 8.55 -2.74
CA LYS A 32 4.30 9.86 -3.07
C LYS A 32 3.56 11.02 -2.40
N ALA A 33 2.22 11.03 -2.44
CA ALA A 33 1.43 12.11 -1.84
C ALA A 33 1.61 12.17 -0.32
N LEU A 34 1.73 11.02 0.34
CA LEU A 34 1.97 10.96 1.79
C LEU A 34 3.37 11.46 2.15
N ARG A 35 4.36 11.14 1.31
CA ARG A 35 5.74 11.64 1.43
C ARG A 35 5.78 13.16 1.27
N ASP A 36 5.20 13.68 0.20
CA ASP A 36 5.20 15.12 -0.10
C ASP A 36 4.51 15.89 1.05
N PHE A 37 3.36 15.39 1.51
CA PHE A 37 2.65 15.94 2.67
C PHE A 37 3.51 15.95 3.95
N SER A 38 4.30 14.89 4.20
CA SER A 38 5.16 14.85 5.39
C SER A 38 6.24 15.92 5.38
N TYR A 39 6.78 16.26 4.20
CA TYR A 39 7.76 17.33 4.08
C TYR A 39 7.11 18.70 4.20
N ASP A 40 5.97 18.90 3.53
CA ASP A 40 5.23 20.18 3.55
C ASP A 40 4.71 20.51 4.95
N ALA A 41 4.26 19.50 5.70
CA ALA A 41 3.76 19.65 7.06
C ALA A 41 4.87 19.60 8.14
N GLY A 42 6.14 19.42 7.75
CA GLY A 42 7.27 19.34 8.68
C GLY A 42 7.20 18.18 9.67
N LEU A 43 6.60 17.05 9.26
CA LEU A 43 6.45 15.87 10.11
C LEU A 43 7.77 15.11 10.24
N PRO A 44 8.09 14.56 11.42
CA PRO A 44 9.30 13.74 11.60
C PRO A 44 9.18 12.43 10.80
N VAL A 45 10.04 12.25 9.80
CA VAL A 45 10.10 11.04 8.97
C VAL A 45 11.22 10.14 9.48
N ILE A 46 10.86 8.96 10.00
CA ILE A 46 11.81 7.92 10.42
C ILE A 46 12.00 6.97 9.25
N ASN A 47 13.21 6.94 8.67
CA ASN A 47 13.45 6.16 7.45
C ASN A 47 13.39 4.64 7.66
N GLU A 48 13.98 4.10 8.73
CA GLU A 48 13.98 2.66 9.03
C GLU A 48 14.31 2.48 10.51
N ASN A 49 13.39 1.96 11.33
CA ASN A 49 13.69 1.59 12.73
C ASN A 49 13.22 0.16 13.06
N CYS A 50 12.94 -0.66 12.04
CA CYS A 50 12.44 -2.02 12.24
C CYS A 50 13.59 -3.04 12.09
N PRO A 51 14.08 -3.65 13.19
CA PRO A 51 15.12 -4.68 13.10
C PRO A 51 14.66 -5.91 12.30
N ALA A 52 13.35 -6.18 12.23
CA ALA A 52 12.78 -7.27 11.43
C ALA A 52 12.69 -6.95 9.91
N CYS A 53 12.84 -5.68 9.50
CA CYS A 53 12.87 -5.31 8.08
C CYS A 53 14.19 -5.65 7.38
N PHE A 54 15.23 -6.05 8.10
CA PHE A 54 16.50 -6.46 7.48
C PHE A 54 16.53 -7.93 7.04
N GLU A 55 15.78 -8.82 7.70
CA GLU A 55 15.71 -10.24 7.34
C GLU A 55 14.58 -10.58 6.36
N ALA A 56 13.49 -9.78 6.29
CA ALA A 56 12.40 -10.05 5.36
C ALA A 56 11.62 -8.80 4.88
N PRO A 57 11.99 -8.21 3.73
CA PRO A 57 10.98 -7.60 2.86
C PRO A 57 11.36 -7.73 1.36
N LYS A 58 11.70 -8.94 0.86
CA LYS A 58 12.10 -9.09 -0.55
C LYS A 58 10.91 -8.88 -1.51
N GLU A 59 9.81 -9.61 -1.31
CA GLU A 59 8.71 -9.62 -2.29
C GLU A 59 7.91 -8.30 -2.28
N ARG A 60 7.62 -7.72 -1.10
CA ARG A 60 6.85 -6.46 -1.02
C ARG A 60 7.59 -5.30 -1.69
N ASN A 61 8.89 -5.16 -1.44
CA ASN A 61 9.70 -4.12 -2.07
C ASN A 61 9.90 -4.38 -3.57
N HIS A 62 10.04 -5.64 -3.98
CA HIS A 62 10.08 -6.00 -5.39
C HIS A 62 8.79 -5.58 -6.13
N ILE A 63 7.62 -5.91 -5.58
CA ILE A 63 6.32 -5.55 -6.17
C ILE A 63 6.13 -4.02 -6.21
N LYS A 64 6.53 -3.30 -5.16
CA LYS A 64 6.50 -1.82 -5.17
C LYS A 64 7.33 -1.25 -6.33
N LYS A 65 8.56 -1.74 -6.52
CA LYS A 65 9.44 -1.29 -7.62
C LYS A 65 8.86 -1.64 -8.99
N LEU A 66 8.30 -2.83 -9.14
CA LEU A 66 7.65 -3.26 -10.39
C LEU A 66 6.47 -2.34 -10.73
N LEU A 67 5.56 -2.11 -9.78
CA LEU A 67 4.39 -1.24 -10.01
C LEU A 67 4.80 0.21 -10.27
N ALA A 68 5.86 0.71 -9.62
CA ALA A 68 6.39 2.04 -9.88
C ALA A 68 6.97 2.15 -11.30
N ARG A 69 7.64 1.10 -11.79
CA ARG A 69 8.11 1.04 -13.18
C ARG A 69 6.94 1.06 -14.15
N GLU A 70 5.90 0.27 -13.92
CA GLU A 70 4.74 0.24 -14.82
C GLU A 70 3.91 1.53 -14.79
N GLU A 71 3.82 2.20 -13.64
CA GLU A 71 3.19 3.53 -13.57
C GLU A 71 3.88 4.57 -14.45
N SER A 72 5.21 4.47 -14.64
CA SER A 72 5.94 5.37 -15.53
C SER A 72 5.59 5.17 -17.00
N VAL A 73 5.17 3.97 -17.38
CA VAL A 73 4.74 3.62 -18.75
C VAL A 73 3.25 3.92 -18.93
N PHE A 74 2.43 3.63 -17.91
CA PHE A 74 0.98 3.81 -17.93
C PHE A 74 0.52 4.59 -16.69
N PRO A 75 0.40 5.94 -16.77
CA PRO A 75 0.11 6.80 -15.62
C PRO A 75 -1.23 6.50 -14.92
N SER A 76 -2.20 5.93 -15.62
CA SER A 76 -3.52 5.58 -15.07
C SER A 76 -3.59 4.16 -14.49
N LEU A 77 -2.46 3.44 -14.38
CA LEU A 77 -2.36 2.07 -13.87
C LEU A 77 -3.15 1.85 -12.58
N TYR A 78 -2.92 2.68 -11.56
CA TYR A 78 -3.55 2.52 -10.26
C TYR A 78 -5.05 2.83 -10.28
N SER A 79 -5.50 3.74 -11.14
CA SER A 79 -6.93 3.99 -11.34
C SER A 79 -7.61 2.79 -11.97
N SER A 80 -6.99 2.21 -13.00
CA SER A 80 -7.50 1.00 -13.66
C SER A 80 -7.51 -0.20 -12.73
N MET A 81 -6.44 -0.41 -11.95
CA MET A 81 -6.39 -1.45 -10.93
C MET A 81 -7.46 -1.25 -9.85
N ARG A 82 -7.68 -0.02 -9.39
CA ARG A 82 -8.74 0.29 -8.43
C ARG A 82 -10.11 -0.07 -9.01
N ASN A 83 -10.41 0.32 -10.24
CA ASN A 83 -11.68 0.01 -10.88
C ASN A 83 -11.89 -1.51 -11.03
N ALA A 84 -10.84 -2.26 -11.36
CA ALA A 84 -10.90 -3.71 -11.45
C ALA A 84 -11.12 -4.41 -10.09
N LEU A 85 -10.55 -3.85 -9.01
CA LEU A 85 -10.62 -4.46 -7.68
C LEU A 85 -11.85 -4.03 -6.87
N THR A 86 -12.40 -2.84 -7.11
CA THR A 86 -13.57 -2.31 -6.39
C THR A 86 -14.79 -3.24 -6.40
N PRO A 87 -15.19 -3.89 -7.53
CA PRO A 87 -16.35 -4.76 -7.55
C PRO A 87 -16.15 -6.13 -6.86
N LEU A 88 -14.93 -6.46 -6.40
CA LEU A 88 -14.63 -7.74 -5.75
C LEU A 88 -14.85 -7.72 -4.22
N PHE A 89 -15.32 -6.61 -3.65
CA PHE A 89 -15.37 -6.38 -2.21
C PHE A 89 -16.75 -6.22 -1.61
#